data_AF-A0A350IEM9-F1
#
_entry.id   AF-A0A350IEM9-F1
#
_cell.length_a   1.000
_cell.length_b   1.000
_cell.length_c   1.000
_cell.angle_alpha   90.00
_cell.angle_beta   90.00
_cell.angle_gamma   90.00
#
_symmetry.space_group_name_H-M   'P 1'
#
loop_
_entity.id
_entity.type
_entity.pdbx_description
1 polymer ?
#
loop_
_entity_poly.entity_id
_entity_poly.type
_entity_poly.pdbx_seq_one_letter_code
_entity_poly.pdbx_strand_id
1 'polypeptide(L)'
;ESQTLTNPMYVHSIPNNNDNQDIVSMGTNSALICRTVVENCSQVLAIHLMALVQAVDCLDVADKLAPATRKLYDKVRGIVPVFKDDTPKYNEIKALQSLILESSPVSL
;
A
#
# COMPACT_ATOMS: atom_id res chain seq x y z
N GLU A 1 -5.24 -5.17 11.13
CA GLU A 1 -5.94 -3.87 11.33
C GLU A 1 -7.03 -3.63 10.29
N SER A 2 -6.71 -3.61 8.99
CA SER A 2 -7.68 -3.24 7.94
C SER A 2 -9.00 -4.03 7.96
N GLN A 3 -8.98 -5.31 8.33
CA GLN A 3 -10.20 -6.12 8.44
C GLN A 3 -11.23 -5.52 9.43
N THR A 4 -10.77 -4.95 10.54
CA THR A 4 -11.64 -4.28 11.51
C THR A 4 -12.22 -2.97 10.94
N LEU A 5 -11.45 -2.28 10.10
CA LEU A 5 -11.81 -1.00 9.50
C LEU A 5 -12.78 -1.12 8.31
N THR A 6 -12.95 -2.30 7.75
CA THR A 6 -13.76 -2.51 6.53
C THR A 6 -15.26 -2.71 6.76
N ASN A 7 -15.75 -2.55 7.99
CA ASN A 7 -17.20 -2.56 8.23
C ASN A 7 -17.83 -1.24 7.71
N PRO A 8 -18.92 -1.27 6.91
CA PRO A 8 -19.51 -0.05 6.37
C PRO A 8 -20.03 0.90 7.46
N MET A 9 -19.53 2.12 7.52
CA MET A 9 -19.95 3.09 8.54
C MET A 9 -21.40 3.57 8.39
N TYR A 10 -21.99 3.45 7.20
CA TYR A 10 -23.38 3.84 6.95
C TYR A 10 -24.39 3.09 7.83
N VAL A 11 -24.10 1.83 8.19
CA VAL A 11 -25.00 1.03 9.07
C VAL A 11 -25.05 1.57 10.50
N HIS A 12 -24.17 2.51 10.83
CA HIS A 12 -24.10 3.20 12.12
C HIS A 12 -24.72 4.60 12.07
N SER A 13 -25.70 4.83 11.19
CA SER A 13 -26.52 6.05 11.19
C SER A 13 -27.21 6.23 12.54
N ILE A 14 -27.08 7.41 13.14
CA ILE A 14 -27.71 7.79 14.41
C ILE A 14 -28.54 9.05 14.18
N PRO A 15 -29.85 9.05 14.52
CA PRO A 15 -30.68 10.24 14.47
C PRO A 15 -30.06 11.39 15.25
N ASN A 16 -30.09 12.60 14.68
CA ASN A 16 -29.58 13.79 15.32
C ASN A 16 -30.47 15.01 15.03
N ASN A 17 -30.08 16.16 15.60
CA ASN A 17 -30.77 17.43 15.41
C ASN A 17 -32.26 17.33 15.79
N ASN A 18 -32.55 16.73 16.94
CA ASN A 18 -33.92 16.49 17.44
C ASN A 18 -34.78 15.72 16.41
N ASP A 19 -34.25 14.60 15.92
CA ASP A 19 -34.83 13.73 14.89
C ASP A 19 -35.10 14.37 13.52
N ASN A 20 -34.64 15.61 13.29
CA ASN A 20 -34.72 16.24 11.97
C ASN A 20 -33.71 15.65 10.96
N GLN A 21 -32.63 15.03 11.46
CA GLN A 21 -31.72 14.21 10.65
C GLN A 21 -31.71 12.79 11.21
N ASP A 22 -32.81 12.09 11.00
CA ASP A 22 -33.02 10.70 11.39
C ASP A 22 -32.09 9.72 10.64
N ILE A 23 -31.65 10.09 9.42
CA ILE A 23 -30.68 9.33 8.61
C ILE A 23 -29.47 10.21 8.26
N VAL A 24 -28.28 9.68 8.53
CA VAL A 24 -27.01 10.32 8.19
C VAL A 24 -26.09 9.38 7.44
N SER A 25 -25.36 9.91 6.46
CA SER A 25 -24.54 9.12 5.54
C SER A 25 -23.25 8.57 6.17
N MET A 26 -22.76 9.19 7.25
CA MET A 26 -21.43 8.93 7.82
C MET A 26 -20.30 9.05 6.78
N GLY A 27 -20.50 9.86 5.73
CA GLY A 27 -19.63 9.92 4.55
C GLY A 27 -18.20 10.34 4.88
N THR A 28 -18.01 11.41 5.65
CA THR A 28 -16.67 11.88 6.04
C THR A 28 -15.90 10.84 6.85
N ASN A 29 -16.57 10.17 7.79
CA ASN A 29 -15.96 9.09 8.59
C ASN A 29 -15.56 7.91 7.71
N SER A 30 -16.43 7.54 6.76
CA SER A 30 -16.17 6.48 5.78
C SER A 30 -14.94 6.80 4.93
N ALA A 31 -14.82 8.04 4.45
CA ALA A 31 -13.69 8.49 3.66
C ALA A 31 -12.37 8.46 4.45
N LEU A 32 -12.37 8.89 5.71
CA LEU A 32 -11.19 8.86 6.58
C LEU A 32 -10.72 7.44 6.86
N ILE A 33 -11.64 6.51 7.16
CA ILE A 33 -11.32 5.10 7.38
C ILE A 33 -10.79 4.45 6.11
N CYS A 34 -11.42 4.73 4.96
CA CYS A 34 -10.95 4.24 3.66
C CYS A 34 -9.50 4.67 3.39
N ARG A 35 -9.16 5.94 3.67
CA ARG A 35 -7.78 6.43 3.56
C ARG A 35 -6.80 5.58 4.38
N THR A 36 -7.13 5.29 5.64
CA THR A 36 -6.28 4.43 6.49
C THR A 36 -6.13 3.02 5.91
N VAL A 37 -7.19 2.43 5.36
CA VAL A 37 -7.10 1.11 4.71
C VAL A 37 -6.17 1.16 3.49
N VAL A 38 -6.27 2.19 2.65
CA VAL A 38 -5.38 2.39 1.49
C VAL A 38 -3.92 2.56 1.94
N GLU A 39 -3.67 3.35 2.98
CA GLU A 39 -2.34 3.51 3.57
C GLU A 39 -1.78 2.15 4.05
N ASN A 40 -2.57 1.35 4.78
CA ASN A 40 -2.17 0.02 5.22
C ASN A 40 -1.86 -0.93 4.05
N CYS A 41 -2.71 -0.93 3.01
CA CYS A 41 -2.47 -1.73 1.80
C CYS A 41 -1.17 -1.32 1.10
N SER A 42 -0.87 -0.03 1.02
CA SER A 42 0.37 0.45 0.40
C SER A 42 1.63 -0.03 1.14
N GLN A 43 1.59 -0.16 2.46
CA GLN A 43 2.70 -0.73 3.25
C GLN A 43 2.89 -2.22 2.97
N VAL A 44 1.78 -2.99 2.90
CA VAL A 44 1.82 -4.41 2.56
C VAL A 44 2.42 -4.63 1.17
N LEU A 45 2.00 -3.82 0.19
CA LEU A 45 2.52 -3.88 -1.17
C LEU A 45 4.00 -3.47 -1.25
N ALA A 46 4.44 -2.49 -0.46
CA ALA A 46 5.85 -2.10 -0.38
C ALA A 46 6.74 -3.25 0.13
N ILE A 47 6.30 -3.94 1.19
CA ILE A 47 7.01 -5.12 1.71
C ILE A 47 7.01 -6.25 0.68
N HIS A 48 5.88 -6.49 0.01
CA HIS A 48 5.78 -7.52 -1.02
C HIS A 48 6.72 -7.24 -2.20
N LEU A 49 6.78 -5.99 -2.67
CA LEU A 49 7.67 -5.57 -3.74
C LEU A 49 9.15 -5.76 -3.35
N MET A 50 9.51 -5.42 -2.10
CA MET A 50 10.85 -5.67 -1.55
C MET A 50 11.19 -7.17 -1.57
N ALA A 51 10.24 -8.02 -1.17
CA ALA A 51 10.42 -9.47 -1.19
C ALA A 51 10.58 -10.02 -2.63
N LEU A 52 9.79 -9.51 -3.58
CA LEU A 52 9.85 -9.94 -4.98
C LEU A 52 11.18 -9.61 -5.63
N VAL A 53 11.71 -8.39 -5.44
CA VAL A 53 13.03 -8.05 -6.01
C VAL A 53 14.11 -8.92 -5.38
N GLN A 54 14.02 -9.21 -4.09
CA GLN A 54 14.97 -10.09 -3.43
C GLN A 54 14.88 -11.53 -3.95
N ALA A 55 13.68 -12.03 -4.25
CA ALA A 55 13.50 -13.34 -4.86
C ALA A 55 14.12 -13.42 -6.26
N VAL A 56 14.02 -12.35 -7.06
CA VAL A 56 14.67 -12.27 -8.38
C VAL A 56 16.19 -12.43 -8.25
N ASP A 57 16.81 -11.79 -7.25
CA ASP A 57 18.25 -11.90 -6.99
C ASP A 57 18.63 -13.30 -6.51
N CYS A 58 17.84 -13.89 -5.60
CA CYS A 58 18.08 -15.23 -5.11
C CYS A 58 18.01 -16.29 -6.21
N LEU A 59 17.19 -16.05 -7.24
CA LEU A 59 17.03 -16.94 -8.39
C LEU A 59 18.01 -16.62 -9.54
N ASP A 60 18.72 -15.50 -9.48
CA ASP A 60 19.61 -14.99 -10.54
C ASP A 60 18.91 -14.94 -11.92
N VAL A 61 17.72 -14.31 -11.96
CA VAL A 61 16.86 -14.24 -13.15
C VAL A 61 16.50 -12.82 -13.58
N ALA A 62 17.25 -11.81 -13.15
CA ALA A 62 16.97 -10.42 -13.48
C ALA A 62 16.97 -10.17 -15.00
N ASP A 63 17.85 -10.86 -15.75
CA ASP A 63 17.96 -10.83 -17.21
C ASP A 63 16.76 -11.46 -17.95
N LYS A 64 15.98 -12.30 -17.27
CA LYS A 64 14.80 -12.99 -17.80
C LYS A 64 13.48 -12.25 -17.54
N LEU A 65 13.53 -11.13 -16.82
CA LEU A 65 12.35 -10.30 -16.57
C LEU A 65 11.84 -9.66 -17.87
N ALA A 66 10.51 -9.55 -17.99
CA ALA A 66 9.89 -8.77 -19.06
C ALA A 66 10.31 -7.29 -18.97
N PRO A 67 10.32 -6.52 -20.07
CA PRO A 67 10.82 -5.14 -20.05
C PRO A 67 10.17 -4.24 -18.98
N ALA A 68 8.86 -4.36 -18.77
CA ALA A 68 8.13 -3.59 -17.77
C ALA A 68 8.54 -3.97 -16.33
N THR A 69 8.60 -5.26 -16.01
CA THR A 69 8.98 -5.72 -14.67
C THR A 69 10.46 -5.52 -14.40
N ARG A 70 11.30 -5.56 -15.44
CA ARG A 70 12.73 -5.20 -15.34
C ARG A 70 12.91 -3.74 -14.97
N LYS A 71 12.19 -2.83 -15.61
CA LYS A 71 12.21 -1.39 -15.29
C LYS A 71 11.78 -1.13 -13.84
N LEU A 72 10.71 -1.80 -13.39
CA LEU A 72 10.28 -1.71 -11.99
C LEU A 72 11.34 -2.28 -11.02
N TYR A 73 11.90 -3.44 -11.34
CA TYR A 73 12.98 -4.06 -10.57
C TYR A 73 14.18 -3.10 -10.43
N ASP A 74 14.66 -2.51 -11.54
CA ASP A 74 15.79 -1.58 -11.52
C ASP A 74 15.48 -0.32 -10.70
N LYS A 75 14.26 0.21 -10.79
CA LYS A 75 13.79 1.36 -9.98
C LYS A 75 13.78 1.04 -8.49
N VAL A 76 13.26 -0.13 -8.12
CA VAL A 76 13.20 -0.59 -6.72
C VAL A 76 14.60 -0.85 -6.18
N ARG A 77 15.51 -1.41 -6.99
CA ARG A 77 16.91 -1.65 -6.61
C ARG A 77 17.69 -0.36 -6.35
N GLY A 78 17.30 0.75 -6.98
CA GLY A 78 17.79 2.08 -6.65
C GLY A 78 17.39 2.57 -5.24
N ILE A 79 16.32 2.01 -4.66
CA ILE A 79 15.83 2.33 -3.31
C ILE A 79 16.30 1.29 -2.30
N VAL A 80 16.27 0.01 -2.67
CA VAL A 80 16.59 -1.13 -1.81
C VAL A 80 17.72 -1.95 -2.45
N PRO A 81 18.98 -1.67 -2.05
CA PRO A 81 20.12 -2.47 -2.47
C PRO A 81 19.96 -3.93 -2.07
N VAL A 82 20.67 -4.81 -2.77
CA VAL A 82 20.75 -6.23 -2.40
C VAL A 82 21.28 -6.34 -0.98
N PHE A 83 20.58 -7.06 -0.13
CA PHE A 83 20.99 -7.30 1.25
C PHE A 83 21.11 -8.79 1.51
N LYS A 84 22.03 -9.16 2.41
CA LYS A 84 22.25 -10.54 2.88
C LYS A 84 22.10 -10.62 4.39
N ASP A 85 22.57 -9.59 5.08
CA ASP A 85 22.42 -9.45 6.52
C ASP A 85 21.13 -8.72 6.88
N ASP A 86 20.58 -9.06 8.05
CA ASP A 86 19.37 -8.41 8.57
C ASP A 86 19.67 -6.98 9.00
N THR A 87 18.91 -6.04 8.46
CA THR A 87 18.96 -4.63 8.86
C THR A 87 17.53 -4.11 9.05
N PRO A 88 17.34 -3.06 9.87
CA PRO A 88 16.07 -2.32 9.88
C PRO A 88 15.73 -1.84 8.46
N LYS A 89 14.48 -2.05 8.01
CA LYS A 89 14.00 -1.73 6.65
C LYS A 89 12.92 -0.64 6.59
N TYR A 90 12.65 0.05 7.69
CA TYR A 90 11.51 0.98 7.78
C TYR A 90 11.64 2.18 6.83
N ASN A 91 12.87 2.65 6.56
CA ASN A 91 13.11 3.76 5.64
C ASN A 91 12.83 3.33 4.19
N GLU A 92 13.28 2.16 3.81
CA GLU A 92 13.08 1.55 2.51
C GLU A 92 11.60 1.25 2.27
N ILE A 93 10.90 0.67 3.26
CA ILE A 93 9.46 0.42 3.19
C ILE A 93 8.72 1.74 2.99
N LYS A 94 9.08 2.81 3.72
CA LYS A 94 8.45 4.13 3.56
C LYS A 94 8.70 4.72 2.17
N ALA A 95 9.92 4.61 1.64
CA ALA A 95 10.25 5.08 0.29
C ALA A 95 9.49 4.31 -0.79
N LEU A 96 9.37 2.99 -0.66
CA LEU A 96 8.57 2.15 -1.55
C LEU A 96 7.07 2.44 -1.44
N GLN A 97 6.58 2.74 -0.23
CA GLN A 97 5.20 3.15 -0.03
C GLN A 97 4.89 4.45 -0.79
N SER A 98 5.74 5.47 -0.68
CA SER A 98 5.62 6.71 -1.45
C SER A 98 5.64 6.45 -2.95
N LEU A 99 6.55 5.60 -3.42
CA LEU A 99 6.62 5.19 -4.83
C LEU A 99 5.29 4.61 -5.34
N ILE A 100 4.64 3.76 -4.55
CA ILE A 100 3.36 3.11 -4.90
C ILE A 100 2.22 4.12 -4.91
N LEU A 101 2.18 5.07 -3.98
CA LEU A 101 1.09 6.05 -3.87
C LEU A 101 1.20 7.18 -4.90
N GLU A 102 2.43 7.56 -5.29
CA GLU A 102 2.69 8.65 -6.24
C GLU A 102 2.62 8.20 -7.71
N SER A 103 2.77 6.90 -7.98
CA SER A 103 2.86 6.37 -9.35
C SER A 103 1.58 5.60 -9.74
N SER A 104 1.11 5.77 -10.98
CA SER A 104 0.13 4.85 -11.55
C SER A 104 0.80 3.50 -11.86
N PRO A 105 0.17 2.34 -11.57
CA PRO A 105 0.73 1.03 -11.89
C PRO A 105 0.98 0.81 -13.39
N VAL A 106 0.37 1.63 -14.25
CA VAL A 106 0.58 1.62 -15.72
C VAL A 106 1.81 2.44 -16.13
N SER A 107 2.30 3.32 -15.25
CA SER A 107 3.42 4.24 -15.51
C SER A 107 4.75 3.85 -14.87
N LEU A 108 4.72 2.86 -13.97
CA LEU A 108 5.90 2.23 -13.36
C LEU A 108 6.63 1.37 -14.41
#